data_AF-U4KIC1-F1
#
_entry.id   AF-U4KIC1-F1
#
_cell.length_a   1.000
_cell.length_b   1.000
_cell.length_c   1.000
_cell.angle_alpha   90.00
_cell.angle_beta   90.00
_cell.angle_gamma   90.00
#
_symmetry.space_group_name_H-M   'P 1'
#
loop_
_entity.id
_entity.type
_entity.pdbx_description
1 polymer ?
#
loop_
_entity_poly.entity_id
_entity_poly.type
_entity_poly.pdbx_seq_one_letter_code
_entity_poly.pdbx_strand_id
1 'polypeptide(L)'
;MAIPKISSYDLPQNNEFPENKTDWKIDSSKAVLLIHDMQEYFVNYYDVNASPMSNILENIQKIKKQAKDAGIPVVYTAQPANQDPKDRALLTDFWGPGLNGDHTPIVSELAPEQDDIEYVKWRYSAFKKTPLLDYMNEHNKTQLIITGIYGHIGILSTTLDAFMLDIQPFIVGDAIADFTREDHVHTLHYVAGRAGSIKTLESAVEEIQQNKSESLSLNVLQSDVAETLGVSAEDIDVNENLMFMGLDSMRAMTLVEKWNKQGANVSFSQLIEAVSLQEWWQTIEATVSNKKEEVSA
;
A
#
# COMPACT_ATOMS: atom_id res chain seq x y z
N MET A 1 -20.94 -22.53 12.59
CA MET A 1 -21.87 -21.92 11.63
C MET A 1 -21.18 -21.79 10.28
N ALA A 2 -21.84 -22.20 9.19
CA ALA A 2 -21.32 -21.90 7.85
C ALA A 2 -21.42 -20.39 7.59
N ILE A 3 -20.56 -19.85 6.71
CA ILE A 3 -20.70 -18.46 6.23
C ILE A 3 -22.10 -18.34 5.57
N PRO A 4 -22.91 -17.34 5.94
CA PRO A 4 -24.23 -17.18 5.36
C PRO A 4 -24.13 -16.71 3.92
N LYS A 5 -25.17 -16.93 3.10
CA LYS A 5 -25.33 -16.15 1.87
C LYS A 5 -25.51 -14.69 2.26
N ILE A 6 -24.70 -13.81 1.69
CA ILE A 6 -24.64 -12.41 2.08
C ILE A 6 -25.59 -11.60 1.21
N SER A 7 -26.48 -10.86 1.85
CA SER A 7 -27.40 -9.95 1.15
C SER A 7 -26.65 -8.74 0.61
N SER A 8 -27.07 -8.25 -0.55
CA SER A 8 -26.58 -6.98 -1.09
C SER A 8 -26.86 -5.82 -0.13
N TYR A 9 -25.93 -4.88 -0.05
CA TYR A 9 -26.05 -3.63 0.68
C TYR A 9 -25.18 -2.55 0.04
N ASP A 10 -25.56 -1.29 0.20
CA ASP A 10 -24.77 -0.16 -0.30
C ASP A 10 -23.56 0.12 0.60
N LEU A 11 -22.39 0.33 -0.01
CA LEU A 11 -21.19 0.74 0.72
C LEU A 11 -21.45 2.00 1.55
N PRO A 12 -20.86 2.12 2.76
CA PRO A 12 -20.92 3.37 3.50
C PRO A 12 -20.33 4.51 2.67
N GLN A 13 -21.02 5.64 2.66
CA GLN A 13 -20.57 6.82 1.94
C GLN A 13 -19.43 7.51 2.69
N ASN A 14 -18.61 8.31 1.99
CA ASN A 14 -17.45 8.98 2.58
C ASN A 14 -17.81 9.85 3.82
N ASN A 15 -19.00 10.46 3.83
CA ASN A 15 -19.48 11.26 4.96
C ASN A 15 -19.97 10.43 6.16
N GLU A 16 -20.08 9.10 6.01
CA GLU A 16 -20.38 8.15 7.09
C GLU A 16 -19.10 7.57 7.71
N PHE A 17 -17.93 7.87 7.16
CA PHE A 17 -16.66 7.40 7.74
C PHE A 17 -16.40 8.17 9.03
N PRO A 18 -16.00 7.47 10.12
CA PRO A 18 -15.71 8.10 11.38
C PRO A 18 -14.46 8.99 11.30
N GLU A 19 -14.40 10.04 12.11
CA GLU A 19 -13.18 10.79 12.31
C GLU A 19 -12.09 9.90 12.93
N ASN A 20 -10.91 9.90 12.31
CA ASN A 20 -9.77 9.17 12.84
C ASN A 20 -9.24 9.81 14.12
N LYS A 21 -8.83 8.98 15.09
CA LYS A 21 -8.08 9.47 16.27
C LYS A 21 -6.64 9.85 15.96
N THR A 22 -6.10 9.32 14.87
CA THR A 22 -4.74 9.56 14.42
C THR A 22 -4.75 10.32 13.10
N ASP A 23 -3.73 11.14 12.92
CA ASP A 23 -3.49 12.00 11.77
C ASP A 23 -2.43 11.40 10.81
N TRP A 24 -2.24 10.08 10.90
CA TRP A 24 -1.32 9.33 10.04
C TRP A 24 -1.68 9.47 8.55
N LYS A 25 -0.63 9.55 7.75
CA LYS A 25 -0.67 9.62 6.29
C LYS A 25 0.03 8.41 5.71
N ILE A 26 -0.51 7.86 4.62
CA ILE A 26 0.16 6.82 3.87
C ILE A 26 1.44 7.42 3.29
N ASP A 27 2.57 6.74 3.47
CA ASP A 27 3.89 7.02 2.92
C ASP A 27 4.28 5.81 2.05
N SER A 28 4.37 6.02 0.73
CA SER A 28 4.62 4.95 -0.23
C SER A 28 5.95 4.22 0.01
N SER A 29 6.94 4.90 0.58
CA SER A 29 8.24 4.30 0.92
C SER A 29 8.14 3.31 2.08
N LYS A 30 7.15 3.49 2.99
CA LYS A 30 6.93 2.68 4.19
C LYS A 30 5.78 1.70 4.08
N ALA A 31 4.94 1.82 3.05
CA ALA A 31 3.72 1.04 2.91
C ALA A 31 3.90 -0.32 2.24
N VAL A 32 3.01 -1.24 2.62
CA VAL A 32 2.65 -2.48 1.91
C VAL A 32 1.14 -2.47 1.70
N LEU A 33 0.67 -2.90 0.52
CA LEU A 33 -0.75 -3.13 0.26
C LEU A 33 -1.08 -4.60 0.53
N LEU A 34 -2.06 -4.85 1.40
CA LEU A 34 -2.64 -6.16 1.67
C LEU A 34 -4.01 -6.29 1.01
N ILE A 35 -4.14 -7.28 0.13
CA ILE A 35 -5.41 -7.75 -0.44
C ILE A 35 -5.82 -9.00 0.33
N HIS A 36 -6.73 -8.82 1.30
CA HIS A 36 -7.04 -9.82 2.31
C HIS A 36 -8.15 -10.78 1.83
N ASP A 37 -7.79 -12.06 1.65
CA ASP A 37 -8.69 -13.21 1.45
C ASP A 37 -9.70 -13.04 0.29
N MET A 38 -9.32 -12.35 -0.80
CA MET A 38 -10.13 -12.17 -2.02
C MET A 38 -10.15 -13.43 -2.92
N GLN A 39 -10.31 -14.59 -2.31
CA GLN A 39 -10.45 -15.87 -3.01
C GLN A 39 -11.89 -16.08 -3.49
N GLU A 40 -12.05 -16.75 -4.63
CA GLU A 40 -13.37 -17.05 -5.22
C GLU A 40 -14.33 -17.69 -4.20
N TYR A 41 -13.82 -18.58 -3.34
CA TYR A 41 -14.63 -19.22 -2.30
C TYR A 41 -15.35 -18.23 -1.38
N PHE A 42 -14.65 -17.19 -0.91
CA PHE A 42 -15.23 -16.19 0.00
C PHE A 42 -16.10 -15.18 -0.74
N VAL A 43 -15.68 -14.80 -1.95
CA VAL A 43 -16.38 -13.86 -2.82
C VAL A 43 -17.73 -14.43 -3.30
N ASN A 44 -17.81 -15.75 -3.54
CA ASN A 44 -19.03 -16.42 -4.00
C ASN A 44 -20.17 -16.48 -2.95
N TYR A 45 -19.95 -16.01 -1.72
CA TYR A 45 -21.03 -15.79 -0.75
C TYR A 45 -21.84 -14.52 -1.04
N TYR A 46 -21.33 -13.64 -1.90
CA TYR A 46 -21.99 -12.44 -2.39
C TYR A 46 -22.63 -12.66 -3.77
N ASP A 47 -23.49 -11.73 -4.19
CA ASP A 47 -23.72 -11.51 -5.62
C ASP A 47 -22.58 -10.65 -6.17
N VAL A 48 -21.71 -11.24 -6.99
CA VAL A 48 -20.49 -10.60 -7.50
C VAL A 48 -20.76 -9.43 -8.44
N ASN A 49 -21.95 -9.38 -9.06
CA ASN A 49 -22.33 -8.33 -10.00
C ASN A 49 -23.10 -7.18 -9.32
N ALA A 50 -23.24 -7.21 -7.99
CA ALA A 50 -23.96 -6.22 -7.23
C ALA A 50 -23.12 -5.68 -6.06
N SER A 51 -23.58 -4.56 -5.48
CA SER A 51 -22.99 -4.01 -4.26
C SER A 51 -23.09 -5.02 -3.10
N PRO A 52 -22.07 -5.13 -2.25
CA PRO A 52 -20.83 -4.35 -2.24
C PRO A 52 -19.74 -4.90 -3.18
N MET A 53 -19.88 -6.13 -3.68
CA MET A 53 -18.77 -6.87 -4.26
C MET A 53 -18.24 -6.25 -5.55
N SER A 54 -19.15 -5.87 -6.47
CA SER A 54 -18.75 -5.20 -7.72
C SER A 54 -17.96 -3.91 -7.46
N ASN A 55 -18.36 -3.15 -6.42
CA ASN A 55 -17.71 -1.89 -6.07
C ASN A 55 -16.33 -2.10 -5.45
N ILE A 56 -16.20 -3.04 -4.50
CA ILE A 56 -14.89 -3.26 -3.85
C ILE A 56 -13.88 -3.89 -4.82
N LEU A 57 -14.31 -4.74 -5.76
CA LEU A 57 -13.41 -5.29 -6.77
C LEU A 57 -12.80 -4.18 -7.62
N GLU A 58 -13.63 -3.25 -8.12
CA GLU A 58 -13.18 -2.08 -8.88
C GLU A 58 -12.22 -1.20 -8.04
N ASN A 59 -12.55 -0.97 -6.77
CA ASN A 59 -11.75 -0.13 -5.88
C ASN A 59 -10.40 -0.78 -5.52
N ILE A 60 -10.38 -2.10 -5.29
CA ILE A 60 -9.14 -2.85 -5.04
C ILE A 60 -8.25 -2.84 -6.29
N GLN A 61 -8.82 -2.98 -7.50
CA GLN A 61 -8.06 -2.85 -8.74
C GLN A 61 -7.39 -1.47 -8.86
N LYS A 62 -8.13 -0.39 -8.57
CA LYS A 62 -7.61 0.99 -8.60
C LYS A 62 -6.46 1.20 -7.63
N ILE A 63 -6.62 0.79 -6.36
CA ILE A 63 -5.56 0.97 -5.36
C ILE A 63 -4.38 0.03 -5.60
N LYS A 64 -4.60 -1.20 -6.10
CA LYS A 64 -3.53 -2.11 -6.53
C LYS A 64 -2.68 -1.44 -7.60
N LYS A 65 -3.30 -0.93 -8.67
CA LYS A 65 -2.60 -0.22 -9.74
C LYS A 65 -1.78 0.95 -9.17
N GLN A 66 -2.39 1.78 -8.32
CA GLN A 66 -1.72 2.94 -7.74
C GLN A 66 -0.55 2.54 -6.82
N ALA A 67 -0.70 1.46 -6.04
CA ALA A 67 0.35 0.92 -5.20
C ALA A 67 1.55 0.47 -6.05
N LYS A 68 1.30 -0.29 -7.13
CA LYS A 68 2.35 -0.74 -8.05
C LYS A 68 3.05 0.42 -8.74
N ASP A 69 2.27 1.40 -9.24
CA ASP A 69 2.83 2.62 -9.85
C ASP A 69 3.72 3.41 -8.89
N ALA A 70 3.53 3.26 -7.57
CA ALA A 70 4.32 3.89 -6.51
C ALA A 70 5.40 2.99 -5.90
N GLY A 71 5.61 1.76 -6.40
CA GLY A 71 6.58 0.81 -5.85
C GLY A 71 6.21 0.25 -4.48
N ILE A 72 4.94 0.33 -4.08
CA ILE A 72 4.42 -0.29 -2.86
C ILE A 72 4.25 -1.79 -3.13
N PRO A 73 4.87 -2.69 -2.34
CA PRO A 73 4.69 -4.12 -2.49
C PRO A 73 3.22 -4.53 -2.27
N VAL A 74 2.71 -5.42 -3.12
CA VAL A 74 1.36 -5.97 -3.01
C VAL A 74 1.45 -7.39 -2.45
N VAL A 75 0.74 -7.63 -1.35
CA VAL A 75 0.66 -8.91 -0.64
C VAL A 75 -0.78 -9.40 -0.65
N TYR A 76 -0.97 -10.68 -0.97
CA TYR A 76 -2.23 -11.39 -0.86
C TYR A 76 -2.19 -12.36 0.30
N THR A 77 -3.33 -12.57 0.94
CA THR A 77 -3.54 -13.73 1.79
C THR A 77 -4.55 -14.68 1.17
N ALA A 78 -4.22 -15.97 1.17
CA ALA A 78 -5.08 -17.02 0.63
C ALA A 78 -5.09 -18.21 1.59
N GLN A 79 -6.28 -18.64 2.02
CA GLN A 79 -6.43 -19.85 2.81
C GLN A 79 -6.14 -21.08 1.95
N PRO A 80 -5.35 -22.04 2.46
CA PRO A 80 -5.14 -23.31 1.77
C PRO A 80 -6.40 -24.16 1.87
N ALA A 81 -6.69 -24.92 0.81
CA ALA A 81 -7.73 -25.94 0.81
C ALA A 81 -7.30 -27.18 1.61
N ASN A 82 -8.28 -27.98 2.07
CA ASN A 82 -8.05 -29.26 2.75
C ASN A 82 -7.07 -29.20 3.95
N GLN A 83 -7.22 -28.20 4.80
CA GLN A 83 -6.37 -28.02 5.98
C GLN A 83 -6.40 -29.25 6.90
N ASP A 84 -5.23 -29.65 7.43
CA ASP A 84 -5.17 -30.64 8.51
C ASP A 84 -6.00 -30.11 9.70
N PRO A 85 -6.92 -30.92 10.27
CA PRO A 85 -7.70 -30.53 11.44
C PRO A 85 -6.87 -29.99 12.62
N LYS A 86 -5.62 -30.46 12.79
CA LYS A 86 -4.69 -29.96 13.82
C LYS A 86 -4.21 -28.53 13.52
N ASP A 87 -3.98 -28.22 12.26
CA ASP A 87 -3.58 -26.87 11.84
C ASP A 87 -4.75 -25.90 11.83
N ARG A 88 -5.93 -26.36 11.41
CA ARG A 88 -7.18 -25.59 11.42
C ARG A 88 -7.67 -25.30 12.85
N ALA A 89 -7.56 -26.29 13.74
CA ALA A 89 -7.89 -26.19 15.15
C ALA A 89 -9.30 -25.59 15.40
N LEU A 90 -9.41 -24.62 16.31
CA LEU A 90 -10.67 -24.02 16.77
C LEU A 90 -11.47 -23.29 15.69
N LEU A 91 -10.87 -22.98 14.53
CA LEU A 91 -11.63 -22.47 13.39
C LEU A 91 -12.70 -23.47 12.94
N THR A 92 -12.46 -24.76 13.15
CA THR A 92 -13.41 -25.84 12.81
C THR A 92 -14.72 -25.70 13.58
N ASP A 93 -14.65 -25.33 14.86
CA ASP A 93 -15.83 -25.22 15.72
C ASP A 93 -16.75 -24.07 15.27
N PHE A 94 -16.15 -22.97 14.78
CA PHE A 94 -16.88 -21.82 14.29
C PHE A 94 -17.32 -21.95 12.84
N TRP A 95 -16.48 -22.46 11.94
CA TRP A 95 -16.68 -22.34 10.48
C TRP A 95 -16.73 -23.69 9.75
N GLY A 96 -16.68 -24.80 10.48
CA GLY A 96 -16.57 -26.14 9.89
C GLY A 96 -15.20 -26.37 9.23
N PRO A 97 -15.07 -27.38 8.35
CA PRO A 97 -13.79 -27.81 7.79
C PRO A 97 -13.13 -26.77 6.87
N GLY A 98 -13.86 -25.73 6.47
CA GLY A 98 -13.36 -24.68 5.59
C GLY A 98 -13.42 -25.05 4.13
N LEU A 99 -12.44 -24.58 3.37
CA LEU A 99 -12.33 -24.77 1.93
C LEU A 99 -12.07 -26.26 1.63
N ASN A 100 -12.96 -26.86 0.84
CA ASN A 100 -12.84 -28.23 0.35
C ASN A 100 -12.49 -28.22 -1.15
N GLY A 101 -11.67 -29.16 -1.61
CA GLY A 101 -11.35 -29.34 -3.03
C GLY A 101 -9.97 -28.84 -3.42
N ASP A 102 -9.75 -28.56 -4.70
CA ASP A 102 -8.50 -27.99 -5.20
C ASP A 102 -8.37 -26.51 -4.78
N HIS A 103 -7.14 -25.98 -4.78
CA HIS A 103 -6.83 -24.59 -4.39
C HIS A 103 -7.84 -23.59 -4.97
N THR A 104 -8.45 -22.75 -4.12
CA THR A 104 -9.37 -21.71 -4.57
C THR A 104 -8.55 -20.46 -4.89
N PRO A 105 -8.46 -20.06 -6.16
CA PRO A 105 -7.62 -18.95 -6.56
C PRO A 105 -8.18 -17.62 -6.03
N ILE A 106 -7.33 -16.60 -6.04
CA ILE A 106 -7.78 -15.21 -6.01
C ILE A 106 -8.69 -14.97 -7.22
N VAL A 107 -9.75 -14.18 -7.05
CA VAL A 107 -10.68 -13.83 -8.13
C VAL A 107 -9.95 -13.24 -9.34
N SER A 108 -10.41 -13.57 -10.55
CA SER A 108 -9.71 -13.27 -11.80
C SER A 108 -9.41 -11.77 -11.99
N GLU A 109 -10.30 -10.91 -11.50
CA GLU A 109 -10.23 -9.46 -11.54
C GLU A 109 -9.07 -8.91 -10.71
N LEU A 110 -8.63 -9.67 -9.71
CA LEU A 110 -7.54 -9.36 -8.78
C LEU A 110 -6.39 -10.36 -8.87
N ALA A 111 -6.27 -11.08 -10.00
CA ALA A 111 -5.23 -12.09 -10.17
C ALA A 111 -3.84 -11.52 -9.80
N PRO A 112 -3.06 -12.22 -8.96
CA PRO A 112 -1.70 -11.82 -8.65
C PRO A 112 -0.83 -11.76 -9.90
N GLU A 113 0.03 -10.75 -9.96
CA GLU A 113 1.08 -10.61 -10.97
C GLU A 113 2.40 -11.24 -10.48
N GLN A 114 3.41 -11.37 -11.34
CA GLN A 114 4.63 -12.12 -11.03
C GLN A 114 5.45 -11.55 -9.85
N ASP A 115 5.37 -10.23 -9.64
CA ASP A 115 6.03 -9.48 -8.57
C ASP A 115 5.17 -9.32 -7.31
N ASP A 116 3.92 -9.79 -7.34
CA ASP A 116 3.05 -9.81 -6.16
C ASP A 116 3.43 -10.98 -5.23
N ILE A 117 3.21 -10.80 -3.93
CA ILE A 117 3.52 -11.82 -2.91
C ILE A 117 2.24 -12.49 -2.45
N GLU A 118 2.20 -13.82 -2.42
CA GLU A 118 1.06 -14.56 -1.85
C GLU A 118 1.48 -15.34 -0.59
N TYR A 119 0.78 -15.10 0.52
CA TYR A 119 1.00 -15.82 1.77
C TYR A 119 -0.18 -16.73 2.12
N VAL A 120 0.16 -17.94 2.56
CA VAL A 120 -0.80 -18.93 3.04
C VAL A 120 -1.41 -18.47 4.36
N LYS A 121 -2.74 -18.32 4.38
CA LYS A 121 -3.50 -17.78 5.50
C LYS A 121 -4.04 -18.87 6.41
N TRP A 122 -3.67 -18.83 7.69
CA TRP A 122 -4.06 -19.86 8.65
C TRP A 122 -5.06 -19.40 9.72
N ARG A 123 -5.13 -18.11 10.01
CA ARG A 123 -5.95 -17.51 11.07
C ARG A 123 -6.57 -16.21 10.58
N TYR A 124 -7.42 -15.58 11.40
CA TYR A 124 -8.03 -14.29 11.03
C TYR A 124 -6.99 -13.21 10.72
N SER A 125 -5.95 -13.09 11.55
CA SER A 125 -4.87 -12.14 11.28
C SER A 125 -3.92 -12.64 10.20
N ALA A 126 -3.56 -11.74 9.28
CA ALA A 126 -2.54 -11.96 8.26
C ALA A 126 -1.12 -12.13 8.80
N PHE A 127 -0.86 -11.83 10.09
CA PHE A 127 0.45 -12.01 10.72
C PHE A 127 0.63 -13.37 11.39
N LYS A 128 -0.46 -14.10 11.66
CA LYS A 128 -0.39 -15.34 12.44
C LYS A 128 -0.02 -16.51 11.52
N LYS A 129 1.16 -17.09 11.76
CA LYS A 129 1.76 -18.19 10.98
C LYS A 129 2.08 -17.79 9.52
N THR A 130 2.52 -16.55 9.32
CA THR A 130 2.98 -16.03 8.02
C THR A 130 4.28 -15.26 8.22
N PRO A 131 5.09 -15.05 7.17
CA PRO A 131 6.29 -14.23 7.23
C PRO A 131 5.99 -12.73 7.05
N LEU A 132 4.72 -12.28 7.17
CA LEU A 132 4.35 -10.90 6.86
C LEU A 132 5.11 -9.87 7.70
N LEU A 133 5.21 -10.09 9.02
CA LEU A 133 5.94 -9.17 9.90
C LEU A 133 7.43 -9.14 9.59
N ASP A 134 8.04 -10.32 9.38
CA ASP A 134 9.46 -10.44 9.07
C ASP A 134 9.78 -9.73 7.75
N TYR A 135 8.96 -9.96 6.72
CA TYR A 135 9.06 -9.27 5.43
C TYR A 135 8.98 -7.74 5.59
N MET A 136 8.00 -7.25 6.35
CA MET A 136 7.83 -5.82 6.59
C MET A 136 9.04 -5.22 7.31
N ASN A 137 9.56 -5.89 8.34
CA ASN A 137 10.75 -5.44 9.08
C ASN A 137 12.01 -5.44 8.21
N GLU A 138 12.25 -6.51 7.45
CA GLU A 138 13.41 -6.63 6.56
C GLU A 138 13.44 -5.55 5.47
N HIS A 139 12.26 -5.10 5.02
CA HIS A 139 12.12 -4.08 3.98
C HIS A 139 11.81 -2.68 4.53
N ASN A 140 11.94 -2.48 5.85
CA ASN A 140 11.65 -1.22 6.55
C ASN A 140 10.25 -0.66 6.24
N LYS A 141 9.26 -1.54 6.10
CA LYS A 141 7.87 -1.20 5.89
C LYS A 141 7.15 -1.13 7.23
N THR A 142 6.70 0.07 7.60
CA THR A 142 6.03 0.32 8.89
C THR A 142 4.56 0.68 8.74
N GLN A 143 4.00 0.55 7.53
CA GLN A 143 2.60 0.86 7.23
C GLN A 143 1.95 -0.27 6.43
N LEU A 144 0.71 -0.60 6.77
CA LEU A 144 -0.07 -1.64 6.09
C LEU A 144 -1.40 -1.06 5.60
N ILE A 145 -1.58 -0.97 4.29
CA ILE A 145 -2.84 -0.62 3.66
C ILE A 145 -3.66 -1.90 3.50
N ILE A 146 -4.88 -1.94 4.01
CA ILE A 146 -5.68 -3.17 4.12
C ILE A 146 -6.96 -3.01 3.32
N THR A 147 -7.19 -3.98 2.43
CA THR A 147 -8.39 -4.11 1.59
C THR A 147 -8.89 -5.56 1.61
N GLY A 148 -10.09 -5.82 1.08
CA GLY A 148 -10.63 -7.18 0.92
C GLY A 148 -11.76 -7.55 1.88
N ILE A 149 -11.81 -8.80 2.34
CA ILE A 149 -12.91 -9.33 3.16
C ILE A 149 -12.43 -10.26 4.29
N TYR A 150 -13.17 -10.45 5.37
CA TYR A 150 -14.35 -9.69 5.83
C TYR A 150 -13.93 -8.65 6.87
N GLY A 151 -14.57 -7.48 6.85
CA GLY A 151 -14.30 -6.34 7.73
C GLY A 151 -14.10 -6.72 9.21
N HIS A 152 -15.15 -7.17 9.88
CA HIS A 152 -15.15 -7.37 11.34
C HIS A 152 -14.41 -8.63 11.81
N ILE A 153 -13.92 -9.47 10.88
CA ILE A 153 -13.27 -10.74 11.19
C ILE A 153 -11.78 -10.64 10.89
N GLY A 154 -11.40 -10.87 9.63
CA GLY A 154 -10.01 -10.98 9.21
C GLY A 154 -9.32 -9.64 9.16
N ILE A 155 -9.98 -8.65 8.57
CA ILE A 155 -9.46 -7.29 8.47
C ILE A 155 -9.28 -6.68 9.87
N LEU A 156 -10.32 -6.69 10.71
CA LEU A 156 -10.24 -6.16 12.07
C LEU A 156 -9.15 -6.84 12.90
N SER A 157 -9.05 -8.17 12.83
CA SER A 157 -8.00 -8.92 13.55
C SER A 157 -6.60 -8.59 13.04
N THR A 158 -6.43 -8.42 11.72
CA THR A 158 -5.16 -8.04 11.11
C THR A 158 -4.77 -6.62 11.50
N THR A 159 -5.72 -5.69 11.50
CA THR A 159 -5.52 -4.30 11.93
C THR A 159 -5.08 -4.21 13.39
N LEU A 160 -5.75 -4.95 14.28
CA LEU A 160 -5.35 -5.02 15.69
C LEU A 160 -3.93 -5.57 15.86
N ASP A 161 -3.59 -6.65 15.16
CA ASP A 161 -2.24 -7.20 15.20
C ASP A 161 -1.21 -6.23 14.64
N ALA A 162 -1.46 -5.59 13.50
CA ALA A 162 -0.56 -4.58 12.93
C ALA A 162 -0.27 -3.49 13.95
N PHE A 163 -1.32 -2.92 14.55
CA PHE A 163 -1.20 -1.89 15.59
C PHE A 163 -0.35 -2.35 16.78
N MET A 164 -0.57 -3.58 17.28
CA MET A 164 0.19 -4.13 18.41
C MET A 164 1.63 -4.53 18.05
N LEU A 165 1.94 -4.63 16.77
CA LEU A 165 3.26 -4.96 16.21
C LEU A 165 3.99 -3.71 15.69
N ASP A 166 3.56 -2.52 16.11
CA ASP A 166 4.13 -1.22 15.72
C ASP A 166 4.07 -0.90 14.22
N ILE A 167 3.12 -1.52 13.50
CA ILE A 167 2.79 -1.24 12.09
C ILE A 167 1.52 -0.38 12.04
N GLN A 168 1.57 0.77 11.37
CA GLN A 168 0.40 1.64 11.21
C GLN A 168 -0.58 1.06 10.18
N PRO A 169 -1.80 0.63 10.57
CA PRO A 169 -2.74 0.08 9.63
C PRO A 169 -3.69 1.16 9.08
N PHE A 170 -3.92 1.09 7.77
CA PHE A 170 -4.84 1.94 7.02
C PHE A 170 -5.89 1.06 6.37
N ILE A 171 -7.15 1.14 6.80
CA ILE A 171 -8.25 0.47 6.10
C ILE A 171 -8.79 1.41 5.03
N VAL A 172 -8.86 0.92 3.80
CA VAL A 172 -9.56 1.64 2.72
C VAL A 172 -11.02 1.23 2.78
N GLY A 173 -11.86 2.04 3.44
CA GLY A 173 -13.21 1.64 3.88
C GLY A 173 -14.16 1.27 2.73
N ASP A 174 -14.02 1.94 1.60
CA ASP A 174 -14.76 1.65 0.36
C ASP A 174 -14.11 0.55 -0.50
N ALA A 175 -13.03 -0.07 -0.01
CA ALA A 175 -12.39 -1.26 -0.61
C ALA A 175 -12.41 -2.47 0.33
N ILE A 176 -13.34 -2.49 1.31
CA ILE A 176 -13.65 -3.66 2.12
C ILE A 176 -15.14 -4.04 2.03
N ALA A 177 -15.45 -5.32 2.25
CA ALA A 177 -16.83 -5.76 2.44
C ALA A 177 -16.97 -6.65 3.67
N ASP A 178 -18.22 -6.83 4.09
CA ASP A 178 -18.56 -7.59 5.28
C ASP A 178 -19.84 -8.41 5.09
N PHE A 179 -20.26 -9.17 6.09
CA PHE A 179 -21.51 -9.93 6.09
C PHE A 179 -22.73 -9.01 6.07
N THR A 180 -22.64 -7.85 6.70
CA THR A 180 -23.70 -6.84 6.69
C THR A 180 -23.10 -5.44 6.62
N ARG A 181 -23.93 -4.47 6.22
CA ARG A 181 -23.55 -3.05 6.31
C ARG A 181 -23.24 -2.62 7.74
N GLU A 182 -23.93 -3.18 8.73
CA GLU A 182 -23.72 -2.87 10.14
C GLU A 182 -22.33 -3.33 10.60
N ASP A 183 -21.92 -4.56 10.25
CA ASP A 183 -20.60 -5.09 10.56
C ASP A 183 -19.49 -4.28 9.88
N HIS A 184 -19.71 -3.87 8.64
CA HIS A 184 -18.82 -2.98 7.91
C HIS A 184 -18.64 -1.66 8.67
N VAL A 185 -19.73 -0.94 8.95
CA VAL A 185 -19.69 0.37 9.64
C VAL A 185 -19.09 0.23 11.04
N HIS A 186 -19.41 -0.84 11.76
CA HIS A 186 -18.83 -1.14 13.06
C HIS A 186 -17.31 -1.29 12.99
N THR A 187 -16.80 -2.00 11.99
CA THR A 187 -15.37 -2.17 11.76
C THR A 187 -14.67 -0.83 11.57
N LEU A 188 -15.23 0.07 10.75
CA LEU A 188 -14.65 1.40 10.52
C LEU A 188 -14.58 2.20 11.83
N HIS A 189 -15.67 2.23 12.60
CA HIS A 189 -15.74 2.96 13.88
C HIS A 189 -14.77 2.42 14.92
N TYR A 190 -14.67 1.09 15.03
CA TYR A 190 -13.75 0.46 15.96
C TYR A 190 -12.31 0.84 15.62
N VAL A 191 -11.91 0.69 14.36
CA VAL A 191 -10.53 0.90 13.92
C VAL A 191 -10.13 2.37 14.06
N ALA A 192 -10.94 3.31 13.55
CA ALA A 192 -10.68 4.75 13.66
C ALA A 192 -10.48 5.21 15.12
N GLY A 193 -11.20 4.57 16.04
CA GLY A 193 -11.15 4.89 17.46
C GLY A 193 -10.05 4.20 18.25
N ARG A 194 -9.48 3.09 17.77
CA ARG A 194 -8.69 2.17 18.63
C ARG A 194 -7.40 1.64 18.03
N ALA A 195 -7.30 1.49 16.71
CA ALA A 195 -6.27 0.63 16.14
C ALA A 195 -5.72 1.09 14.79
N GLY A 196 -6.26 2.11 14.14
CA GLY A 196 -5.78 2.52 12.82
C GLY A 196 -6.44 3.75 12.25
N SER A 197 -6.14 4.01 10.98
CA SER A 197 -6.74 5.09 10.21
C SER A 197 -7.66 4.51 9.12
N ILE A 198 -8.85 5.09 8.98
CA ILE A 198 -9.77 4.85 7.87
C ILE A 198 -9.48 5.86 6.77
N LYS A 199 -9.32 5.37 5.54
CA LYS A 199 -9.17 6.16 4.31
C LYS A 199 -10.30 5.81 3.36
N THR A 200 -10.73 6.79 2.56
CA THR A 200 -11.44 6.51 1.31
C THR A 200 -10.42 6.12 0.24
N LEU A 201 -10.86 5.46 -0.83
CA LEU A 201 -9.99 5.15 -1.97
C LEU A 201 -9.36 6.43 -2.52
N GLU A 202 -10.17 7.47 -2.69
CA GLU A 202 -9.74 8.78 -3.16
C GLU A 202 -8.59 9.33 -2.31
N SER A 203 -8.78 9.44 -0.99
CA SER A 203 -7.75 9.95 -0.08
C SER A 203 -6.50 9.06 -0.03
N ALA A 204 -6.67 7.73 -0.11
CA ALA A 204 -5.53 6.81 -0.12
C ALA A 204 -4.69 6.97 -1.40
N VAL A 205 -5.35 7.08 -2.55
CA VAL A 205 -4.69 7.31 -3.85
C VAL A 205 -3.96 8.65 -3.87
N GLU A 206 -4.59 9.72 -3.37
CA GLU A 206 -3.96 11.04 -3.25
C GLU A 206 -2.69 10.98 -2.38
N GLU A 207 -2.75 10.36 -1.20
CA GLU A 207 -1.59 10.23 -0.30
C GLU A 207 -0.46 9.41 -0.92
N ILE A 208 -0.78 8.31 -1.64
CA ILE A 208 0.22 7.52 -2.36
C ILE A 208 0.89 8.34 -3.47
N GLN A 209 0.12 9.16 -4.21
CA GLN A 209 0.63 9.98 -5.29
C GLN A 209 1.48 11.17 -4.80
N GLN A 210 1.07 11.82 -3.71
CA GLN A 210 1.81 12.95 -3.13
C GLN A 210 3.19 12.53 -2.63
N ASN A 211 3.31 11.39 -1.94
CA ASN A 211 4.62 10.88 -1.49
C ASN A 211 5.57 10.52 -2.64
N LYS A 212 5.04 10.08 -3.79
CA LYS A 212 5.87 9.86 -4.99
C LYS A 212 6.50 11.17 -5.47
N SER A 213 5.77 12.28 -5.39
CA SER A 213 6.30 13.61 -5.70
C SER A 213 7.25 14.16 -4.63
N GLU A 214 7.23 13.63 -3.41
CA GLU A 214 8.16 13.98 -2.35
C GLU A 214 9.45 13.13 -2.37
N SER A 215 9.41 11.92 -2.96
CA SER A 215 10.57 11.01 -3.04
C SER A 215 11.75 11.54 -3.86
N LEU A 216 11.47 12.42 -4.83
CA LEU A 216 12.41 13.28 -5.52
C LEU A 216 11.76 14.65 -5.62
N SER A 217 12.37 15.65 -5.00
CA SER A 217 11.96 17.04 -5.06
C SER A 217 13.19 17.93 -4.99
N LEU A 218 13.05 19.20 -5.39
CA LEU A 218 14.14 20.17 -5.24
C LEU A 218 14.66 20.24 -3.79
N ASN A 219 13.78 20.12 -2.80
CA ASN A 219 14.17 20.13 -1.38
C ASN A 219 14.98 18.88 -0.99
N VAL A 220 14.64 17.71 -1.53
CA VAL A 220 15.42 16.47 -1.33
C VAL A 220 16.80 16.61 -1.97
N LEU A 221 16.86 17.10 -3.21
CA LEU A 221 18.12 17.39 -3.91
C LEU A 221 18.98 18.39 -3.11
N GLN A 222 18.37 19.45 -2.58
CA GLN A 222 19.04 20.47 -1.76
C GLN A 222 19.62 19.85 -0.49
N SER A 223 18.84 19.03 0.20
CA SER A 223 19.30 18.35 1.41
C SER A 223 20.44 17.37 1.13
N ASP A 224 20.38 16.64 0.01
CA ASP A 224 21.41 15.69 -0.38
C ASP A 224 22.73 16.38 -0.75
N VAL A 225 22.64 17.53 -1.44
CA VAL A 225 23.80 18.37 -1.74
C VAL A 225 24.39 18.92 -0.43
N ALA A 226 23.56 19.43 0.48
CA ALA A 226 24.01 19.94 1.77
C ALA A 226 24.75 18.88 2.60
N GLU A 227 24.20 17.67 2.66
CA GLU A 227 24.83 16.52 3.33
C GLU A 227 26.20 16.19 2.73
N THR A 228 26.29 16.17 1.39
CA THR A 228 27.52 15.88 0.65
C THR A 228 28.61 16.94 0.85
N LEU A 229 28.21 18.20 1.01
CA LEU A 229 29.10 19.32 1.26
C LEU A 229 29.42 19.53 2.75
N GLY A 230 28.66 18.89 3.65
CA GLY A 230 28.81 19.03 5.10
C GLY A 230 28.32 20.37 5.65
N VAL A 231 27.28 20.94 5.04
CA VAL A 231 26.67 22.23 5.41
C VAL A 231 25.17 22.10 5.70
N SER A 232 24.52 23.16 6.18
CA SER A 232 23.06 23.18 6.37
C SER A 232 22.34 23.27 5.03
N ALA A 233 21.15 22.68 4.92
CA ALA A 233 20.32 22.81 3.72
C ALA A 233 19.91 24.26 3.44
N GLU A 234 19.76 25.09 4.49
CA GLU A 234 19.46 26.52 4.38
C GLU A 234 20.61 27.33 3.76
N ASP A 235 21.85 26.82 3.83
CA ASP A 235 23.02 27.46 3.22
C ASP A 235 23.18 27.12 1.73
N ILE A 236 22.33 26.23 1.20
CA ILE A 236 22.35 25.86 -0.21
C ILE A 236 21.39 26.75 -1.00
N ASP A 237 21.91 27.76 -1.71
CA ASP A 237 21.13 28.47 -2.73
C ASP A 237 20.97 27.59 -3.97
N VAL A 238 19.73 27.21 -4.26
CA VAL A 238 19.38 26.33 -5.40
C VAL A 238 19.65 26.96 -6.77
N ASN A 239 19.84 28.27 -6.85
CA ASN A 239 20.11 29.00 -8.10
C ASN A 239 21.60 29.34 -8.29
N GLU A 240 22.42 29.13 -7.26
CA GLU A 240 23.87 29.41 -7.32
C GLU A 240 24.60 28.29 -8.07
N ASN A 241 25.79 28.61 -8.58
CA ASN A 241 26.60 27.61 -9.27
C ASN A 241 27.16 26.59 -8.28
N LEU A 242 26.75 25.33 -8.43
CA LEU A 242 27.12 24.21 -7.58
C LEU A 242 28.64 24.01 -7.45
N MET A 243 29.41 24.34 -8.49
CA MET A 243 30.88 24.26 -8.46
C MET A 243 31.48 25.31 -7.52
N PHE A 244 30.90 26.51 -7.44
CA PHE A 244 31.35 27.55 -6.50
C PHE A 244 31.03 27.17 -5.05
N MET A 245 30.03 26.32 -4.85
CA MET A 245 29.66 25.75 -3.54
C MET A 245 30.52 24.54 -3.14
N GLY A 246 31.44 24.10 -4.01
CA GLY A 246 32.35 22.99 -3.72
C GLY A 246 31.82 21.61 -4.11
N LEU A 247 30.80 21.54 -4.97
CA LEU A 247 30.35 20.29 -5.56
C LEU A 247 31.26 19.91 -6.75
N ASP A 248 32.17 18.97 -6.52
CA ASP A 248 33.01 18.40 -7.57
C ASP A 248 32.33 17.26 -8.35
N SER A 249 32.95 16.82 -9.44
CA SER A 249 32.38 15.80 -10.33
C SER A 249 32.19 14.43 -9.66
N MET A 250 33.01 14.05 -8.67
CA MET A 250 32.85 12.75 -8.00
C MET A 250 31.63 12.76 -7.08
N ARG A 251 31.46 13.85 -6.33
CA ARG A 251 30.28 14.09 -5.48
C ARG A 251 29.00 14.15 -6.30
N ALA A 252 29.05 14.88 -7.42
CA ALA A 252 27.92 14.97 -8.34
C ALA A 252 27.53 13.60 -8.92
N MET A 253 28.49 12.78 -9.37
CA MET A 253 28.19 11.42 -9.87
C MET A 253 27.53 10.55 -8.79
N THR A 254 27.98 10.64 -7.54
CA THR A 254 27.40 9.91 -6.41
C THR A 254 25.95 10.32 -6.15
N LEU A 255 25.66 11.62 -6.21
CA LEU A 255 24.29 12.15 -6.07
C LEU A 255 23.39 11.69 -7.21
N VAL A 256 23.88 11.72 -8.45
CA VAL A 256 23.12 11.24 -9.62
C VAL A 256 22.81 9.75 -9.50
N GLU A 257 23.75 8.93 -9.04
CA GLU A 257 23.47 7.52 -8.76
C GLU A 257 22.44 7.32 -7.64
N LYS A 258 22.49 8.14 -6.58
CA LYS A 258 21.49 8.14 -5.49
C LYS A 258 20.10 8.48 -6.01
N TRP A 259 19.97 9.57 -6.78
CA TRP A 259 18.69 10.01 -7.33
C TRP A 259 18.16 9.06 -8.41
N ASN A 260 19.03 8.41 -9.18
CA ASN A 260 18.62 7.37 -10.14
C ASN A 260 18.01 6.15 -9.46
N LYS A 261 18.51 5.77 -8.27
CA LYS A 261 17.87 4.72 -7.45
C LYS A 261 16.49 5.15 -6.94
N GLN A 262 16.24 6.47 -6.84
CA GLN A 262 14.94 7.05 -6.49
C GLN A 262 14.06 7.35 -7.72
N GLY A 263 14.51 7.02 -8.93
CA GLY A 263 13.71 7.11 -10.15
C GLY A 263 13.98 8.31 -11.05
N ALA A 264 15.02 9.12 -10.79
CA ALA A 264 15.37 10.28 -11.62
C ALA A 264 15.69 9.90 -13.08
N ASN A 265 16.33 8.74 -13.29
CA ASN A 265 16.70 8.20 -14.61
C ASN A 265 17.46 9.19 -15.53
N VAL A 266 18.37 9.98 -14.94
CA VAL A 266 19.21 10.95 -15.65
C VAL A 266 20.67 10.52 -15.64
N SER A 267 21.40 10.82 -16.70
CA SER A 267 22.86 10.67 -16.77
C SER A 267 23.55 11.94 -16.28
N PHE A 268 24.76 11.78 -15.74
CA PHE A 268 25.56 12.95 -15.33
C PHE A 268 25.85 13.91 -16.50
N SER A 269 26.02 13.39 -17.71
CA SER A 269 26.19 14.21 -18.92
C SER A 269 24.98 15.09 -19.25
N GLN A 270 23.76 14.69 -18.86
CA GLN A 270 22.58 15.52 -19.04
C GLN A 270 22.51 16.66 -18.04
N LEU A 271 23.13 16.52 -16.87
CA LEU A 271 23.10 17.53 -15.81
C LEU A 271 24.27 18.50 -15.87
N ILE A 272 25.45 18.07 -16.33
CA ILE A 272 26.66 18.92 -16.36
C ILE A 272 26.55 20.14 -17.31
N GLU A 273 25.57 20.14 -18.22
CA GLU A 273 25.27 21.31 -19.06
C GLU A 273 24.67 22.47 -18.24
N ALA A 274 24.03 22.15 -17.11
CA ALA A 274 23.46 23.09 -16.16
C ALA A 274 24.38 23.30 -14.96
N VAL A 275 24.30 24.49 -14.35
CA VAL A 275 25.23 24.90 -13.29
C VAL A 275 24.59 24.99 -11.91
N SER A 276 23.26 25.04 -11.84
CA SER A 276 22.51 25.19 -10.59
C SER A 276 21.64 23.97 -10.27
N LEU A 277 21.28 23.83 -8.99
CA LEU A 277 20.43 22.72 -8.54
C LEU A 277 18.99 22.83 -9.07
N GLN A 278 18.50 24.06 -9.24
CA GLN A 278 17.20 24.36 -9.82
C GLN A 278 17.09 23.84 -11.25
N GLU A 279 18.12 24.06 -12.07
CA GLU A 279 18.17 23.57 -13.45
C GLU A 279 18.29 22.04 -13.49
N TRP A 280 19.10 21.45 -12.61
CA TRP A 280 19.20 19.99 -12.48
C TRP A 280 17.85 19.37 -12.14
N TRP A 281 17.09 20.00 -11.24
CA TRP A 281 15.73 19.58 -10.91
C TRP A 281 14.79 19.64 -12.12
N GLN A 282 14.82 20.72 -12.92
CA GLN A 282 14.00 20.83 -14.13
C GLN A 282 14.28 19.71 -15.13
N THR A 283 15.56 19.33 -15.32
CA THR A 283 15.94 18.19 -16.18
C THR A 283 15.40 16.87 -15.64
N ILE A 284 15.52 16.65 -14.33
CA ILE A 284 15.01 15.44 -13.66
C ILE A 284 13.48 15.37 -13.77
N GLU A 285 12.78 16.46 -13.47
CA GLU A 285 11.32 16.55 -13.53
C GLU A 285 10.79 16.29 -14.95
N ALA A 286 11.44 16.87 -15.97
CA ALA A 286 11.11 16.62 -17.37
C ALA A 286 11.31 15.15 -17.77
N THR A 287 12.39 14.52 -17.30
CA THR A 287 12.70 13.11 -17.58
C THR A 287 11.71 12.17 -16.91
N VAL A 288 11.36 12.45 -15.66
CA VAL A 288 10.33 11.72 -14.91
C VAL A 288 8.94 11.86 -15.54
N SER A 289 8.63 13.03 -16.12
CA SER A 289 7.35 13.31 -16.79
C SER A 289 7.23 12.65 -18.15
N ASN A 290 8.25 12.73 -19.02
CA ASN A 290 8.23 12.10 -20.35
C ASN A 290 8.09 10.57 -20.28
N LYS A 291 8.66 9.94 -19.24
CA LYS A 291 8.52 8.50 -19.02
C LYS A 291 7.09 8.10 -18.65
N LYS A 292 6.30 9.00 -18.05
CA LYS A 292 4.87 8.74 -17.79
C LYS A 292 4.06 8.71 -19.08
N GLU A 293 4.39 9.58 -20.05
CA GLU A 293 3.68 9.64 -21.34
C GLU A 293 3.97 8.41 -22.21
N GLU A 294 5.23 7.95 -22.29
CA GLU A 294 5.60 6.74 -23.06
C GLU A 294 5.04 5.42 -22.50
N VAL A 295 4.80 5.34 -21.20
CA VAL A 295 4.20 4.14 -20.57
C VAL A 295 2.66 4.16 -20.64
N SER A 296 2.07 5.31 -20.96
CA SER A 296 0.61 5.50 -21.13
C SER A 296 0.11 5.41 -22.57
N ALA A 297 1.01 5.20 -23.54
CA ALA A 297 0.73 5.05 -24.98
C ALA A 297 0.90 3.59 -25.43
#